data_AF-A0A314Z3I5-F1
#
_entry.id   AF-A0A314Z3I5-F1
#
_cell.length_a   1.000
_cell.length_b   1.000
_cell.length_c   1.000
_cell.angle_alpha   90.00
_cell.angle_beta   90.00
_cell.angle_gamma   90.00
#
_symmetry.space_group_name_H-M   'P 1'
#
loop_
_entity.id
_entity.type
_entity.pdbx_description
1 polymer ?
#
loop_
_entity_poly.entity_id
_entity_poly.type
_entity_poly.pdbx_seq_one_letter_code
_entity_poly.pdbx_strand_id
1 'polypeptide(L)'
;MMQRQPLKSPCKPQMELDRISNLPCHVVEQILSCLPIREAVRTSVLSSKWRYKWAMVAHLVFDNHCLSPQNRTTFVNIVDHVLLLHIGPVHKFKLSNRDFLATSDIDRWFLHLSRSSIKEFILEIWKGNRYKMPSSLFSCQDMTHLELFNCLLRPPPTFKGFSRLKSLDLQHVTLAQDVFDNMVVRCPLLEKLTVMNFDGFTHLNIDAPNLQFFDVGGVFEDVNFKNTLNLAVVSIGLYEHVCNYQRRGPPGSSSHLLKFFAHLPRIQRLEIQSYFLKYLAIGTLPGKLPKPCLVLNYLSIRISFTDSDEILTAVCLLRSSPALQELEILVRPEDTTCAGTVNFQLDDNWNGPIARLRRVKINGISGTKPELEFIRLLLLGSPSLEKMTVKPASVTCGWEIVKKLLQYRRASVHAEIIYLDP
;
A
#
# COMPACT_ATOMS: atom_id res chain seq x y z
N MET A 1 4.13 86.70 -32.97
CA MET A 1 4.91 85.44 -33.10
C MET A 1 4.36 84.45 -32.07
N MET A 2 3.52 83.50 -32.50
CA MET A 2 3.18 82.32 -31.71
C MET A 2 2.98 81.15 -32.69
N GLN A 3 4.01 80.31 -32.78
CA GLN A 3 3.98 79.07 -33.55
C GLN A 3 3.08 78.06 -32.82
N ARG A 4 2.07 77.53 -33.51
CA ARG A 4 1.32 76.35 -33.06
C ARG A 4 2.22 75.12 -33.25
N GLN A 5 2.58 74.47 -32.15
CA GLN A 5 3.26 73.16 -32.16
C GLN A 5 2.32 72.09 -32.75
N PRO A 6 2.85 71.12 -33.52
CA PRO A 6 2.05 69.98 -33.95
C PRO A 6 1.83 69.00 -32.78
N LEU A 7 0.63 68.42 -32.71
CA LEU A 7 0.27 67.39 -31.72
C LEU A 7 1.24 66.20 -31.80
N LYS A 8 1.72 65.77 -30.63
CA LYS A 8 2.47 64.52 -30.44
C LYS A 8 1.65 63.35 -30.99
N SER A 9 2.26 62.56 -31.88
CA SER A 9 1.77 61.24 -32.30
C SER A 9 1.53 60.34 -31.08
N PRO A 10 0.46 59.53 -31.04
CA PRO A 10 0.29 58.58 -29.96
C PRO A 10 1.41 57.53 -30.04
N CYS A 11 2.18 57.38 -28.95
CA CYS A 11 3.10 56.27 -28.77
C CYS A 11 2.35 54.96 -29.07
N LYS A 12 2.77 54.25 -30.12
CA LYS A 12 2.39 52.84 -30.29
C LYS A 12 2.85 52.13 -29.01
N PRO A 13 1.96 51.48 -28.25
CA PRO A 13 2.42 50.64 -27.15
C PRO A 13 3.34 49.60 -27.78
N GLN A 14 4.56 49.49 -27.25
CA GLN A 14 5.43 48.35 -27.50
C GLN A 14 4.57 47.11 -27.20
N MET A 15 4.21 46.34 -28.24
CA MET A 15 3.55 45.06 -28.05
C MET A 15 4.52 44.19 -27.27
N GLU A 16 4.37 44.13 -25.94
CA GLU A 16 4.99 43.09 -25.13
C GLU A 16 4.58 41.77 -25.79
N LEU A 17 5.58 41.08 -26.32
CA LEU A 17 5.37 39.79 -26.96
C LEU A 17 4.77 38.86 -25.91
N ASP A 18 3.57 38.34 -26.18
CA ASP A 18 2.92 37.37 -25.30
C ASP A 18 3.71 36.05 -25.32
N ARG A 19 4.72 35.97 -24.44
CA ARG A 19 5.66 34.86 -24.38
C ARG A 19 4.99 33.54 -24.02
N ILE A 20 3.92 33.60 -23.24
CA ILE A 20 3.23 32.42 -22.70
C ILE A 20 2.25 31.86 -23.73
N SER A 21 1.46 32.69 -24.41
CA SER A 21 0.55 32.22 -25.48
C SER A 21 1.27 31.77 -26.75
N ASN A 22 2.53 32.14 -26.94
CA ASN A 22 3.34 31.75 -28.10
C ASN A 22 4.18 30.49 -27.86
N LEU A 23 4.06 29.85 -26.68
CA LEU A 23 4.68 28.55 -26.44
C LEU A 23 4.09 27.47 -27.35
N PRO A 24 4.89 26.45 -27.76
CA PRO A 24 4.38 25.30 -28.50
C PRO A 24 3.25 24.60 -27.74
N CYS A 25 2.27 24.05 -28.45
CA CYS A 25 1.09 23.42 -27.84
C CYS A 25 1.46 22.34 -26.80
N HIS A 26 2.44 21.49 -27.10
CA HIS A 26 2.88 20.43 -26.19
C HIS A 26 3.43 20.97 -24.86
N VAL A 27 4.10 22.13 -24.88
CA VAL A 27 4.63 22.78 -23.65
C VAL A 27 3.48 23.34 -22.83
N VAL A 28 2.51 23.99 -23.48
CA VAL A 28 1.31 24.52 -22.79
C VAL A 28 0.52 23.37 -22.16
N GLU A 29 0.32 22.27 -22.88
CA GLU A 29 -0.35 21.07 -22.36
C GLU A 29 0.39 20.49 -21.15
N GLN A 30 1.73 20.43 -21.20
CA GLN A 30 2.53 19.98 -20.06
C GLN A 30 2.38 20.92 -18.86
N ILE A 31 2.45 22.24 -19.05
CA ILE A 31 2.22 23.21 -17.98
C ILE A 31 0.83 23.03 -17.37
N LEU A 32 -0.21 22.95 -18.20
CA LEU A 32 -1.59 22.77 -17.74
C LEU A 32 -1.80 21.42 -17.03
N SER A 33 -1.09 20.36 -17.45
CA SER A 33 -1.15 19.05 -16.80
C SER A 33 -0.56 19.02 -15.39
N CYS A 34 0.25 20.03 -15.03
CA CYS A 34 0.78 20.22 -13.68
C CYS A 34 -0.15 21.05 -12.78
N LEU A 35 -1.22 21.64 -13.34
CA LEU A 35 -2.18 22.43 -12.58
C LEU A 35 -3.38 21.57 -12.15
N PRO A 36 -3.97 21.82 -10.97
CA PRO A 36 -5.30 21.29 -10.65
C PRO A 36 -6.30 21.68 -11.74
N ILE A 37 -7.26 20.79 -12.06
CA ILE A 37 -8.19 21.01 -13.20
C ILE A 37 -8.93 22.34 -13.11
N ARG A 38 -9.27 22.78 -11.89
CA ARG A 38 -9.88 24.09 -11.63
C ARG A 38 -9.00 25.24 -12.11
N GLU A 39 -7.71 25.21 -11.78
CA GLU A 39 -6.75 26.25 -12.17
C GLU A 39 -6.41 26.17 -13.66
N ALA A 40 -6.32 24.96 -14.23
CA ALA A 40 -6.17 24.77 -15.67
C ALA A 40 -7.35 25.41 -16.44
N VAL A 41 -8.60 25.17 -16.00
CA VAL A 41 -9.79 25.80 -16.58
C VAL A 41 -9.77 27.32 -16.38
N ARG A 42 -9.32 27.84 -15.24
CA ARG A 42 -9.21 29.28 -14.99
C ARG A 42 -8.28 29.99 -15.98
N THR A 43 -7.27 29.31 -16.53
CA THR A 43 -6.42 29.92 -17.57
C THR A 43 -7.21 30.35 -18.82
N SER A 44 -8.42 29.83 -19.03
CA SER A 44 -9.30 30.20 -20.15
C SER A 44 -9.65 31.69 -20.22
N VAL A 45 -9.54 32.42 -19.10
CA VAL A 45 -9.83 33.86 -19.05
C VAL A 45 -8.63 34.73 -19.41
N LEU A 46 -7.42 34.16 -19.54
CA LEU A 46 -6.18 34.91 -19.80
C LEU A 46 -6.19 35.56 -21.18
N SER A 47 -6.63 34.85 -22.21
CA SER A 47 -6.82 35.39 -23.56
C SER A 47 -7.69 34.48 -24.42
N SER A 48 -8.10 34.95 -25.59
CA SER A 48 -8.82 34.13 -26.58
C SER A 48 -8.03 32.89 -27.01
N LYS A 49 -6.69 32.94 -27.00
CA LYS A 49 -5.81 31.80 -27.33
C LYS A 49 -5.81 30.72 -26.24
N TRP A 50 -6.07 31.08 -24.98
CA TRP A 50 -6.08 30.17 -23.83
C TRP A 50 -7.44 29.54 -23.56
N ARG A 51 -8.52 30.13 -24.09
CA ARG A 51 -9.92 29.76 -23.81
C ARG A 51 -10.19 28.24 -23.82
N TYR A 52 -9.61 27.50 -24.77
CA TYR A 52 -9.84 26.07 -24.96
C TYR A 52 -8.59 25.19 -24.76
N LYS A 53 -7.48 25.75 -24.27
CA LYS A 53 -6.23 24.97 -24.11
C LYS A 53 -6.37 23.85 -23.07
N TRP A 54 -7.13 24.11 -22.01
CA TRP A 54 -7.41 23.11 -20.97
C TRP A 54 -8.21 21.90 -21.50
N ALA A 55 -9.03 22.08 -22.55
CA ALA A 55 -9.86 21.00 -23.12
C ALA A 55 -9.04 19.92 -23.87
N MET A 56 -7.72 20.12 -24.00
CA MET A 56 -6.78 19.15 -24.57
C MET A 56 -5.96 18.42 -23.49
N VAL A 57 -6.13 18.76 -22.21
CA VAL A 57 -5.33 18.20 -21.12
C VAL A 57 -5.66 16.73 -20.90
N ALA A 58 -4.67 15.86 -21.04
CA ALA A 58 -4.90 14.42 -20.96
C ALA A 58 -5.09 13.85 -19.54
N HIS A 59 -4.82 14.66 -18.51
CA HIS A 59 -4.92 14.27 -17.10
C HIS A 59 -6.07 15.01 -16.44
N LEU A 60 -7.21 14.33 -16.28
CA LEU A 60 -8.39 14.86 -15.62
C LEU A 60 -8.42 14.36 -14.19
N VAL A 61 -8.04 15.23 -13.24
CA VAL A 61 -8.01 14.93 -11.81
C VAL A 61 -9.06 15.77 -11.10
N PHE A 62 -10.09 15.10 -10.60
CA PHE A 62 -11.18 15.67 -9.83
C PHE A 62 -11.04 15.25 -8.37
N ASP A 63 -10.44 16.11 -7.57
CA ASP A 63 -10.22 15.89 -6.14
C ASP A 63 -10.95 16.92 -5.26
N ASN A 64 -10.74 16.87 -3.94
CA ASN A 64 -11.33 17.83 -3.00
C ASN A 64 -10.88 19.29 -3.27
N HIS A 65 -9.77 19.53 -3.99
CA HIS A 65 -9.32 20.87 -4.35
C HIS A 65 -10.15 21.50 -5.50
N CYS A 66 -10.97 20.69 -6.18
CA CYS A 66 -11.86 21.17 -7.23
C CYS A 66 -13.03 22.00 -6.69
N LEU A 67 -13.35 21.88 -5.40
CA LEU A 67 -14.49 22.55 -4.79
C LEU A 67 -14.10 23.84 -4.07
N SER A 68 -15.02 24.81 -4.09
CA SER A 68 -15.05 25.84 -3.05
C SER A 68 -15.74 25.24 -1.82
N PRO A 69 -15.31 25.55 -0.58
CA PRO A 69 -15.88 25.00 0.65
C PRO A 69 -17.40 25.17 0.82
N GLN A 70 -18.03 26.03 0.02
CA GLN A 70 -19.39 26.48 0.25
C GLN A 70 -20.50 25.66 -0.45
N ASN A 71 -20.27 24.80 -1.46
CA ASN A 71 -21.38 24.16 -2.20
C ASN A 71 -21.10 22.76 -2.79
N ARG A 72 -21.83 21.72 -2.34
CA ARG A 72 -21.72 20.31 -2.82
C ARG A 72 -22.34 20.04 -4.20
N THR A 73 -23.42 20.73 -4.55
CA THR A 73 -24.07 20.64 -5.89
C THR A 73 -23.14 21.06 -7.04
N THR A 74 -21.98 21.64 -6.72
CA THR A 74 -21.00 22.05 -7.72
C THR A 74 -20.11 20.91 -8.22
N PHE A 75 -19.88 19.82 -7.48
CA PHE A 75 -18.90 18.80 -7.91
C PHE A 75 -19.34 18.06 -9.17
N VAL A 76 -20.54 17.49 -9.16
CA VAL A 76 -21.11 16.77 -10.32
C VAL A 76 -21.18 17.70 -11.53
N ASN A 77 -21.65 18.93 -11.32
CA ASN A 77 -21.73 19.94 -12.38
C ASN A 77 -20.36 20.32 -12.96
N ILE A 78 -19.31 20.38 -12.13
CA ILE A 78 -17.93 20.62 -12.58
C ILE A 78 -17.45 19.46 -13.44
N VAL A 79 -17.61 18.21 -12.97
CA VAL A 79 -17.19 17.02 -13.71
C VAL A 79 -17.94 16.94 -15.03
N ASP A 80 -19.26 17.14 -15.02
CA ASP A 80 -20.10 17.20 -16.21
C ASP A 80 -19.62 18.27 -17.20
N HIS A 81 -19.38 19.49 -16.73
CA HIS A 81 -19.00 20.59 -17.60
C HIS A 81 -17.60 20.36 -18.21
N VAL A 82 -16.66 19.84 -17.42
CA VAL A 82 -15.32 19.49 -17.91
C VAL A 82 -15.42 18.38 -18.94
N LEU A 83 -16.10 17.27 -18.65
CA LEU A 83 -16.22 16.15 -19.58
C LEU A 83 -17.02 16.50 -20.85
N LEU A 84 -18.02 17.38 -20.74
CA LEU A 84 -18.80 17.84 -21.90
C LEU A 84 -17.95 18.68 -22.87
N LEU A 85 -17.06 19.52 -22.33
CA LEU A 85 -16.22 20.43 -23.11
C LEU A 85 -14.85 19.83 -23.47
N HIS A 86 -14.50 18.68 -22.90
CA HIS A 86 -13.23 18.01 -23.16
C HIS A 86 -13.21 17.41 -24.57
N ILE A 87 -12.12 17.68 -25.32
CA ILE A 87 -11.97 17.27 -26.73
C ILE A 87 -10.73 16.38 -26.90
N GLY A 88 -9.73 16.54 -26.03
CA GLY A 88 -8.48 15.78 -26.09
C GLY A 88 -8.62 14.32 -25.64
N PRO A 89 -7.56 13.51 -25.80
CA PRO A 89 -7.51 12.17 -25.22
C PRO A 89 -7.55 12.25 -23.69
N VAL A 90 -8.14 11.24 -23.02
CA VAL A 90 -8.06 11.11 -21.55
C VAL A 90 -7.15 9.93 -21.21
N HIS A 91 -5.91 10.22 -20.80
CA HIS A 91 -4.95 9.20 -20.38
C HIS A 91 -5.06 8.89 -18.89
N LYS A 92 -5.34 9.90 -18.07
CA LYS A 92 -5.54 9.75 -16.63
C LYS A 92 -6.87 10.33 -16.24
N PHE A 93 -7.68 9.53 -15.55
CA PHE A 93 -8.91 9.99 -14.93
C PHE A 93 -8.87 9.63 -13.45
N LYS A 94 -8.94 10.64 -12.58
CA LYS A 94 -9.08 10.46 -11.13
C LYS A 94 -10.34 11.16 -10.66
N LEU A 95 -11.19 10.44 -9.96
CA LEU A 95 -12.33 10.97 -9.23
C LEU A 95 -12.19 10.58 -7.76
N SER A 96 -11.88 11.55 -6.90
CA SER A 96 -11.74 11.33 -5.46
C SER A 96 -12.34 12.50 -4.70
N ASN A 97 -13.49 12.28 -4.06
CA ASN A 97 -14.08 13.33 -3.25
C ASN A 97 -14.72 12.73 -2.01
N ARG A 98 -14.33 13.25 -0.84
CA ARG A 98 -14.75 12.70 0.46
C ARG A 98 -16.25 12.85 0.71
N ASP A 99 -16.87 13.84 0.08
CA ASP A 99 -18.27 14.15 0.23
C ASP A 99 -19.14 13.59 -0.91
N PHE A 100 -18.52 12.98 -1.92
CA PHE A 100 -19.22 12.44 -3.08
C PHE A 100 -19.89 11.11 -2.75
N LEU A 101 -21.17 11.03 -3.09
CA LEU A 101 -21.97 9.80 -3.07
C LEU A 101 -22.01 9.25 -4.48
N ALA A 102 -21.82 7.94 -4.62
CA ALA A 102 -21.93 7.31 -5.92
C ALA A 102 -23.37 7.38 -6.45
N THR A 103 -23.53 7.99 -7.62
CA THR A 103 -24.80 8.15 -8.35
C THR A 103 -24.67 7.60 -9.77
N SER A 104 -25.78 7.57 -10.51
CA SER A 104 -25.78 7.27 -11.95
C SER A 104 -24.98 8.27 -12.80
N ASP A 105 -24.49 9.36 -12.22
CA ASP A 105 -23.59 10.30 -12.91
C ASP A 105 -22.27 9.63 -13.30
N ILE A 106 -21.75 8.74 -12.46
CA ILE A 106 -20.53 7.98 -12.75
C ILE A 106 -20.72 7.11 -13.99
N ASP A 107 -21.90 6.49 -14.17
CA ASP A 107 -22.21 5.68 -15.35
C ASP A 107 -22.15 6.55 -16.62
N ARG A 108 -22.71 7.76 -16.57
CA ARG A 108 -22.69 8.72 -17.68
C ARG A 108 -21.27 9.20 -17.99
N TRP A 109 -20.46 9.47 -16.97
CA TRP A 109 -19.05 9.82 -17.16
C TRP A 109 -18.27 8.67 -17.80
N PHE A 110 -18.54 7.42 -17.37
CA PHE A 110 -17.93 6.23 -17.95
C PHE A 110 -18.28 6.04 -19.43
N LEU A 111 -19.49 6.38 -19.86
CA LEU A 111 -19.84 6.34 -21.28
C LEU A 111 -18.95 7.28 -22.10
N HIS A 112 -18.63 8.46 -21.58
CA HIS A 112 -17.71 9.39 -22.24
C HIS A 112 -16.28 8.85 -22.23
N LEU A 113 -15.82 8.41 -21.06
CA LEU A 113 -14.46 7.91 -20.85
C LEU A 113 -14.16 6.62 -21.63
N SER A 114 -15.16 5.76 -21.85
CA SER A 114 -15.00 4.50 -22.58
C SER A 114 -14.55 4.67 -24.04
N ARG A 115 -14.69 5.88 -24.59
CA ARG A 115 -14.23 6.26 -25.93
C ARG A 115 -12.75 6.64 -25.98
N SER A 116 -12.11 6.80 -24.81
CA SER A 116 -10.71 7.19 -24.66
C SER A 116 -9.82 6.01 -24.28
N SER A 117 -8.56 6.06 -24.68
CA SER A 117 -7.52 5.11 -24.27
C SER A 117 -6.99 5.46 -22.87
N ILE A 118 -7.79 5.20 -21.84
CA ILE A 118 -7.42 5.46 -20.44
C ILE A 118 -6.28 4.52 -20.02
N LYS A 119 -5.21 5.11 -19.50
CA LYS A 119 -4.04 4.42 -18.95
C LYS A 119 -4.09 4.34 -17.43
N GLU A 120 -4.51 5.40 -16.77
CA GLU A 120 -4.64 5.47 -15.31
C GLU A 120 -6.08 5.79 -14.93
N PHE A 121 -6.72 4.89 -14.20
CA PHE A 121 -8.07 5.08 -13.69
C PHE A 121 -8.10 4.97 -12.18
N ILE A 122 -8.54 6.02 -11.51
CA ILE A 122 -8.61 6.10 -10.05
C ILE A 122 -10.02 6.55 -9.65
N LEU A 123 -10.72 5.73 -8.88
CA LEU A 123 -12.06 6.03 -8.38
C LEU A 123 -12.13 5.79 -6.87
N GLU A 124 -12.33 6.87 -6.13
CA GLU A 124 -12.41 6.83 -4.68
C GLU A 124 -13.77 7.31 -4.16
N ILE A 125 -14.60 6.36 -3.71
CA ILE A 125 -15.97 6.62 -3.24
C ILE A 125 -16.03 6.44 -1.71
N TRP A 126 -15.93 7.55 -0.98
CA TRP A 126 -15.80 7.52 0.48
C TRP A 126 -17.13 7.40 1.24
N LYS A 127 -18.27 7.55 0.56
CA LYS A 127 -19.60 7.51 1.18
C LYS A 127 -20.58 6.63 0.41
N GLY A 128 -21.55 6.11 1.16
CA GLY A 128 -22.61 5.27 0.63
C GLY A 128 -22.17 3.81 0.43
N ASN A 129 -23.03 3.05 -0.25
CA ASN A 129 -22.78 1.64 -0.54
C ASN A 129 -21.71 1.47 -1.63
N ARG A 130 -21.15 0.26 -1.71
CA ARG A 130 -20.21 -0.11 -2.77
C ARG A 130 -20.81 0.16 -4.14
N TYR A 131 -20.12 0.96 -4.95
CA TYR A 131 -20.59 1.31 -6.28
C TYR A 131 -20.36 0.16 -7.25
N LYS A 132 -21.42 -0.23 -7.95
CA LYS A 132 -21.35 -1.31 -8.95
C LYS A 132 -20.65 -0.79 -10.20
N MET A 133 -19.44 -1.28 -10.46
CA MET A 133 -18.68 -0.82 -11.62
C MET A 133 -19.37 -1.21 -12.93
N PRO A 134 -19.45 -0.28 -13.91
CA PRO A 134 -19.99 -0.58 -15.23
C PRO A 134 -19.09 -1.54 -15.99
N SER A 135 -19.69 -2.39 -16.83
CA SER A 135 -18.97 -3.40 -17.61
C SER A 135 -17.95 -2.79 -18.59
N SER A 136 -18.17 -1.53 -18.99
CA SER A 136 -17.29 -0.77 -19.88
C SER A 136 -15.88 -0.57 -19.32
N LEU A 137 -15.70 -0.54 -17.99
CA LEU A 137 -14.36 -0.49 -17.37
C LEU A 137 -13.48 -1.66 -17.86
N PHE A 138 -14.06 -2.85 -17.93
CA PHE A 138 -13.36 -4.09 -18.27
C PHE A 138 -13.02 -4.20 -19.76
N SER A 139 -13.48 -3.25 -20.58
CA SER A 139 -13.11 -3.12 -21.99
C SER A 139 -11.85 -2.27 -22.21
N CYS A 140 -11.38 -1.54 -21.20
CA CYS A 140 -10.21 -0.66 -21.31
C CYS A 140 -8.89 -1.45 -21.35
N GLN A 141 -8.39 -1.74 -22.55
CA GLN A 141 -7.18 -2.58 -22.75
C GLN A 141 -5.85 -1.83 -22.54
N ASP A 142 -5.85 -0.50 -22.62
CA ASP A 142 -4.63 0.32 -22.47
C ASP A 142 -4.28 0.68 -21.02
N MET A 143 -5.07 0.18 -20.06
CA MET A 143 -4.92 0.51 -18.66
C MET A 143 -3.63 -0.06 -18.07
N THR A 144 -2.81 0.81 -17.50
CA THR A 144 -1.56 0.48 -16.79
C THR A 144 -1.71 0.59 -15.27
N HIS A 145 -2.66 1.40 -14.79
CA HIS A 145 -2.93 1.57 -13.36
C HIS A 145 -4.44 1.67 -13.11
N LEU A 146 -4.93 0.85 -12.18
CA LEU A 146 -6.32 0.81 -11.74
C LEU A 146 -6.35 0.90 -10.21
N GLU A 147 -7.00 1.92 -9.68
CA GLU A 147 -7.25 2.11 -8.26
C GLU A 147 -8.75 2.28 -8.01
N LEU A 148 -9.33 1.40 -7.20
CA LEU A 148 -10.75 1.40 -6.88
C LEU A 148 -10.95 1.31 -5.38
N PHE A 149 -11.66 2.29 -4.82
CA PHE A 149 -12.08 2.28 -3.42
C PHE A 149 -13.60 2.19 -3.33
N ASN A 150 -14.11 1.29 -2.50
CA ASN A 150 -15.53 1.08 -2.21
C ASN A 150 -16.37 0.70 -3.45
N CYS A 151 -15.92 -0.33 -4.18
CA CYS A 151 -16.51 -0.76 -5.45
C CYS A 151 -16.96 -2.24 -5.45
N LEU A 152 -18.04 -2.54 -6.14
CA LEU A 152 -18.50 -3.90 -6.45
C LEU A 152 -18.10 -4.24 -7.89
N LEU A 153 -17.26 -5.26 -8.05
CA LEU A 153 -16.76 -5.71 -9.35
C LEU A 153 -17.53 -6.93 -9.84
N ARG A 154 -18.11 -6.80 -11.04
CA ARG A 154 -18.75 -7.90 -11.78
C ARG A 154 -18.34 -7.82 -13.25
N PRO A 155 -17.13 -8.30 -13.59
CA PRO A 155 -16.69 -8.30 -14.98
C PRO A 155 -17.64 -9.10 -15.87
N PRO A 156 -17.89 -8.67 -17.11
CA PRO A 156 -18.67 -9.46 -18.04
C PRO A 156 -17.92 -10.76 -18.42
N PRO A 157 -18.61 -11.83 -18.86
CA PRO A 157 -17.97 -13.07 -19.31
C PRO A 157 -16.96 -12.88 -20.45
N THR A 158 -17.09 -11.79 -21.21
CA THR A 158 -16.19 -11.39 -22.29
C THR A 158 -14.88 -10.77 -21.80
N PHE A 159 -14.72 -10.52 -20.49
CA PHE A 159 -13.53 -9.90 -19.92
C PHE A 159 -12.31 -10.80 -20.10
N LYS A 160 -11.34 -10.34 -20.89
CA LYS A 160 -10.10 -11.07 -21.19
C LYS A 160 -8.94 -10.72 -20.24
N GLY A 161 -9.19 -9.94 -19.19
CA GLY A 161 -8.13 -9.35 -18.36
C GLY A 161 -7.66 -7.99 -18.86
N PHE A 162 -6.78 -7.37 -18.08
CA PHE A 162 -6.10 -6.13 -18.44
C PHE A 162 -4.68 -6.45 -18.90
N SER A 163 -4.48 -6.52 -20.22
CA SER A 163 -3.21 -6.98 -20.81
C SER A 163 -2.00 -6.07 -20.53
N ARG A 164 -2.23 -4.78 -20.24
CA ARG A 164 -1.19 -3.78 -19.98
C ARG A 164 -1.07 -3.33 -18.52
N LEU A 165 -1.88 -3.91 -17.63
CA LEU A 165 -1.97 -3.45 -16.25
C LEU A 165 -0.69 -3.80 -15.49
N LYS A 166 -0.09 -2.76 -14.89
CA LYS A 166 1.11 -2.86 -14.06
C LYS A 166 0.81 -2.70 -12.58
N SER A 167 -0.23 -1.95 -12.24
CA SER A 167 -0.60 -1.65 -10.86
C SER A 167 -2.10 -1.81 -10.67
N LEU A 168 -2.48 -2.66 -9.73
CA LEU A 168 -3.86 -2.88 -9.33
C LEU A 168 -4.01 -2.60 -7.85
N ASP A 169 -4.86 -1.65 -7.49
CA ASP A 169 -5.16 -1.28 -6.10
C ASP A 169 -6.67 -1.39 -5.88
N LEU A 170 -7.07 -2.32 -5.01
CA LEU A 170 -8.46 -2.65 -4.73
C LEU A 170 -8.71 -2.52 -3.23
N GLN A 171 -9.45 -1.49 -2.81
CA GLN A 171 -9.73 -1.23 -1.40
C GLN A 171 -11.23 -1.20 -1.15
N HIS A 172 -11.70 -1.81 -0.06
CA HIS A 172 -13.12 -1.87 0.27
C HIS A 172 -13.99 -2.45 -0.85
N VAL A 173 -13.48 -3.46 -1.58
CA VAL A 173 -14.15 -4.02 -2.77
C VAL A 173 -14.98 -5.27 -2.48
N THR A 174 -15.98 -5.57 -3.30
CA THR A 174 -16.59 -6.91 -3.38
C THR A 174 -16.30 -7.54 -4.74
N LEU A 175 -15.82 -8.78 -4.75
CA LEU A 175 -15.68 -9.59 -5.95
C LEU A 175 -15.73 -11.08 -5.62
N ALA A 176 -16.18 -11.91 -6.56
CA ALA A 176 -16.20 -13.37 -6.37
C ALA A 176 -14.79 -13.98 -6.47
N GLN A 177 -14.60 -15.14 -5.84
CA GLN A 177 -13.32 -15.88 -5.84
C GLN A 177 -12.78 -16.17 -7.25
N ASP A 178 -13.62 -16.70 -8.14
CA ASP A 178 -13.25 -17.01 -9.52
C ASP A 178 -12.90 -15.74 -10.30
N VAL A 179 -13.58 -14.62 -10.01
CA VAL A 179 -13.31 -13.32 -10.61
C VAL A 179 -11.95 -12.79 -10.19
N PHE A 180 -11.59 -12.88 -8.90
CA PHE A 180 -10.27 -12.47 -8.40
C PHE A 180 -9.15 -13.29 -9.05
N ASP A 181 -9.26 -14.62 -8.98
CA ASP A 181 -8.26 -15.54 -9.51
C ASP A 181 -8.03 -15.31 -11.02
N ASN A 182 -9.11 -15.18 -11.79
CA ASN A 182 -9.02 -14.86 -13.22
C ASN A 182 -8.44 -13.48 -13.48
N MET A 183 -8.75 -12.47 -12.66
CA MET A 183 -8.25 -11.12 -12.85
C MET A 183 -6.73 -11.07 -12.66
N VAL A 184 -6.20 -11.71 -11.62
CA VAL A 184 -4.75 -11.76 -11.35
C VAL A 184 -4.01 -12.47 -12.49
N VAL A 185 -4.46 -13.67 -12.88
CA VAL A 185 -3.84 -14.47 -13.96
C VAL A 185 -3.86 -13.75 -15.31
N ARG A 186 -4.95 -13.01 -15.61
CA ARG A 186 -5.11 -12.32 -16.89
C ARG A 186 -4.51 -10.91 -16.91
N CYS A 187 -3.69 -10.54 -15.91
CA CYS A 187 -2.89 -9.32 -15.89
C CYS A 187 -1.39 -9.67 -15.92
N PRO A 188 -0.84 -10.09 -17.07
CA PRO A 188 0.52 -10.68 -17.14
C PRO A 188 1.65 -9.70 -16.84
N LEU A 189 1.41 -8.39 -16.96
CA LEU A 189 2.40 -7.32 -16.70
C LEU A 189 2.28 -6.74 -15.28
N LEU A 190 1.51 -7.37 -14.39
CA LEU A 190 1.26 -6.84 -13.04
C LEU A 190 2.55 -6.82 -12.22
N GLU A 191 2.96 -5.63 -11.82
CA GLU A 191 4.16 -5.34 -11.00
C GLU A 191 3.77 -5.04 -9.55
N LYS A 192 2.59 -4.45 -9.32
CA LYS A 192 2.09 -4.06 -7.99
C LYS A 192 0.64 -4.49 -7.79
N LEU A 193 0.37 -5.18 -6.70
CA LEU A 193 -0.98 -5.58 -6.29
C LEU A 193 -1.23 -5.17 -4.85
N THR A 194 -2.25 -4.34 -4.65
CA THR A 194 -2.76 -3.94 -3.33
C THR A 194 -4.21 -4.40 -3.20
N VAL A 195 -4.54 -5.11 -2.13
CA VAL A 195 -5.91 -5.60 -1.86
C VAL A 195 -6.27 -5.40 -0.39
N MET A 196 -7.12 -4.43 -0.08
CA MET A 196 -7.46 -4.07 1.29
C MET A 196 -8.97 -4.17 1.55
N ASN A 197 -9.38 -4.67 2.71
CA ASN A 197 -10.78 -4.68 3.18
C ASN A 197 -11.76 -5.26 2.14
N PHE A 198 -11.47 -6.41 1.58
CA PHE A 198 -12.24 -7.03 0.50
C PHE A 198 -13.26 -8.05 1.03
N ASP A 199 -14.33 -8.31 0.25
CA ASP A 199 -15.28 -9.39 0.49
C ASP A 199 -15.56 -10.21 -0.78
N GLY A 200 -16.10 -11.41 -0.59
CA GLY A 200 -16.58 -12.31 -1.65
C GLY A 200 -15.58 -13.40 -2.08
N PHE A 201 -14.38 -13.39 -1.52
CA PHE A 201 -13.35 -14.41 -1.69
C PHE A 201 -12.51 -14.52 -0.41
N THR A 202 -11.98 -15.71 -0.14
CA THR A 202 -11.20 -16.01 1.07
C THR A 202 -9.83 -16.60 0.77
N HIS A 203 -9.58 -17.03 -0.47
CA HIS A 203 -8.30 -17.60 -0.88
C HIS A 203 -7.56 -16.60 -1.78
N LEU A 204 -6.33 -16.26 -1.42
CA LEU A 204 -5.49 -15.36 -2.18
C LEU A 204 -4.55 -16.17 -3.09
N ASN A 205 -5.02 -16.52 -4.29
CA ASN A 205 -4.22 -17.24 -5.28
C ASN A 205 -3.49 -16.26 -6.21
N ILE A 206 -2.23 -15.97 -5.90
CA ILE A 206 -1.45 -14.96 -6.63
C ILE A 206 -0.56 -15.64 -7.66
N ASP A 207 -0.99 -15.67 -8.92
CA ASP A 207 -0.20 -16.13 -10.06
C ASP A 207 0.18 -14.95 -10.96
N ALA A 208 1.34 -14.35 -10.66
CA ALA A 208 1.78 -13.10 -11.29
C ALA A 208 3.32 -13.05 -11.45
N PRO A 209 3.87 -13.36 -12.64
CA PRO A 209 5.31 -13.54 -12.84
C PRO A 209 6.15 -12.27 -12.72
N ASN A 210 5.55 -11.11 -13.00
CA ASN A 210 6.22 -9.82 -12.93
C ASN A 210 5.99 -9.08 -11.62
N LEU A 211 5.27 -9.69 -10.66
CA LEU A 211 4.90 -9.05 -9.41
C LEU A 211 6.14 -8.77 -8.56
N GLN A 212 6.29 -7.52 -8.14
CA GLN A 212 7.40 -7.03 -7.32
C GLN A 212 6.93 -6.54 -5.95
N PHE A 213 5.70 -6.05 -5.87
CA PHE A 213 5.08 -5.52 -4.67
C PHE A 213 3.70 -6.15 -4.45
N PHE A 214 3.48 -6.69 -3.26
CA PHE A 214 2.20 -7.23 -2.82
C PHE A 214 1.86 -6.65 -1.44
N ASP A 215 0.72 -5.99 -1.35
CA ASP A 215 0.16 -5.50 -0.09
C ASP A 215 -1.26 -6.00 0.08
N VAL A 216 -1.53 -6.69 1.19
CA VAL A 216 -2.85 -7.24 1.45
C VAL A 216 -3.24 -7.09 2.90
N GLY A 217 -4.49 -6.70 3.14
CA GLY A 217 -5.02 -6.46 4.47
C GLY A 217 -6.49 -6.78 4.51
N GLY A 218 -6.90 -7.80 5.26
CA GLY A 218 -8.31 -8.20 5.29
C GLY A 218 -8.56 -9.49 6.05
N VAL A 219 -9.71 -10.09 5.80
CA VAL A 219 -10.09 -11.41 6.33
C VAL A 219 -9.99 -12.42 5.18
N PHE A 220 -9.15 -13.43 5.35
CA PHE A 220 -8.93 -14.48 4.36
C PHE A 220 -8.45 -15.77 5.06
N GLU A 221 -8.68 -16.91 4.41
CA GLU A 221 -8.37 -18.24 4.94
C GLU A 221 -6.97 -18.72 4.53
N ASP A 222 -6.54 -18.42 3.29
CA ASP A 222 -5.27 -18.89 2.77
C ASP A 222 -4.64 -17.93 1.76
N VAL A 223 -3.31 -17.97 1.64
CA VAL A 223 -2.56 -17.22 0.64
C VAL A 223 -1.54 -18.12 -0.04
N ASN A 224 -1.59 -18.16 -1.37
CA ASN A 224 -0.76 -19.03 -2.19
C ASN A 224 -0.13 -18.24 -3.32
N PHE A 225 1.20 -18.27 -3.36
CA PHE A 225 1.99 -17.67 -4.40
C PHE A 225 2.37 -18.70 -5.47
N LYS A 226 2.09 -18.37 -6.73
CA LYS A 226 2.46 -19.15 -7.91
C LYS A 226 3.21 -18.24 -8.88
N ASN A 227 4.33 -18.72 -9.42
CA ASN A 227 5.16 -17.97 -10.36
C ASN A 227 5.66 -16.59 -9.90
N THR A 228 5.55 -16.19 -8.62
CA THR A 228 5.93 -14.85 -8.14
C THR A 228 7.42 -14.71 -7.78
N LEU A 229 8.31 -15.19 -8.65
CA LEU A 229 9.76 -15.27 -8.36
C LEU A 229 10.43 -13.89 -8.20
N ASN A 230 9.81 -12.82 -8.72
CA ASN A 230 10.29 -11.45 -8.64
C ASN A 230 9.75 -10.65 -7.43
N LEU A 231 8.91 -11.28 -6.60
CA LEU A 231 8.27 -10.60 -5.48
C LEU A 231 9.32 -10.20 -4.44
N ALA A 232 9.53 -8.88 -4.30
CA ALA A 232 10.58 -8.31 -3.48
C ALA A 232 10.03 -7.66 -2.20
N VAL A 233 8.82 -7.12 -2.26
CA VAL A 233 8.16 -6.44 -1.13
C VAL A 233 6.81 -7.10 -0.87
N VAL A 234 6.63 -7.60 0.35
CA VAL A 234 5.37 -8.17 0.83
C VAL A 234 4.95 -7.49 2.11
N SER A 235 3.74 -6.93 2.12
CA SER A 235 3.03 -6.49 3.31
C SER A 235 1.73 -7.30 3.42
N ILE A 236 1.50 -7.93 4.56
CA ILE A 236 0.37 -8.85 4.72
C ILE A 236 -0.21 -8.77 6.13
N GLY A 237 -1.50 -8.46 6.21
CA GLY A 237 -2.28 -8.34 7.44
C GLY A 237 -3.54 -9.18 7.43
N LEU A 238 -3.67 -10.09 8.40
CA LEU A 238 -4.90 -10.84 8.65
C LEU A 238 -5.66 -10.22 9.81
N TYR A 239 -6.86 -9.70 9.56
CA TYR A 239 -7.62 -8.91 10.54
C TYR A 239 -8.49 -9.73 11.48
N GLU A 240 -8.77 -10.98 11.13
CA GLU A 240 -9.51 -11.89 11.99
C GLU A 240 -8.55 -12.71 12.88
N HIS A 241 -8.95 -12.89 14.13
CA HIS A 241 -8.22 -13.71 15.07
C HIS A 241 -8.38 -15.20 14.70
N VAL A 242 -7.27 -15.84 14.34
CA VAL A 242 -7.25 -17.30 14.12
C VAL A 242 -7.43 -18.01 15.48
N CYS A 243 -8.59 -18.63 15.68
CA CYS A 243 -8.90 -19.38 16.90
C CYS A 243 -8.05 -20.66 17.02
N ASN A 244 -7.61 -20.97 18.24
CA ASN A 244 -6.74 -22.11 18.55
C ASN A 244 -7.36 -23.49 18.24
N TYR A 245 -8.66 -23.58 17.95
CA TYR A 245 -9.32 -24.85 17.60
C TYR A 245 -9.00 -25.37 16.19
N GLN A 246 -8.43 -24.54 15.31
CA GLN A 246 -7.94 -24.96 13.99
C GLN A 246 -6.55 -25.63 14.05
N ARG A 247 -5.97 -25.84 15.25
CA ARG A 247 -4.62 -26.40 15.50
C ARG A 247 -4.38 -27.83 15.00
N ARG A 248 -5.38 -28.53 14.46
CA ARG A 248 -5.18 -29.85 13.86
C ARG A 248 -5.80 -29.90 12.47
N GLY A 249 -5.11 -29.29 11.51
CA GLY A 249 -5.08 -29.91 10.19
C GLY A 249 -4.68 -31.40 10.35
N PRO A 250 -5.15 -32.29 9.47
CA PRO A 250 -4.85 -33.71 9.57
C PRO A 250 -3.33 -33.93 9.71
N PRO A 251 -2.88 -34.92 10.50
CA PRO A 251 -1.46 -35.23 10.64
C PRO A 251 -0.82 -35.37 9.25
N GLY A 252 0.15 -34.51 8.93
CA GLY A 252 0.75 -34.38 7.60
C GLY A 252 0.45 -33.06 6.87
N SER A 253 -0.40 -32.18 7.40
CA SER A 253 -0.62 -30.85 6.81
C SER A 253 0.67 -30.02 6.83
N SER A 254 1.06 -29.52 5.65
CA SER A 254 2.26 -28.69 5.49
C SER A 254 2.09 -27.35 6.22
N SER A 255 3.12 -26.95 6.96
CA SER A 255 3.17 -25.67 7.68
C SER A 255 2.87 -24.50 6.75
N HIS A 256 1.97 -23.60 7.18
CA HIS A 256 1.63 -22.39 6.43
C HIS A 256 2.87 -21.52 6.18
N LEU A 257 3.77 -21.46 7.17
CA LEU A 257 5.09 -20.84 7.00
C LEU A 257 5.86 -21.41 5.79
N LEU A 258 5.95 -22.73 5.68
CA LEU A 258 6.66 -23.37 4.57
C LEU A 258 6.00 -23.10 3.22
N LYS A 259 4.66 -23.16 3.16
CA LYS A 259 3.90 -22.85 1.94
C LYS A 259 4.13 -21.40 1.50
N PHE A 260 4.06 -20.45 2.44
CA PHE A 260 4.22 -19.02 2.18
C PHE A 260 5.58 -18.70 1.54
N PHE A 261 6.68 -19.25 2.08
CA PHE A 261 8.03 -18.98 1.58
C PHE A 261 8.43 -19.82 0.36
N ALA A 262 7.65 -20.83 -0.04
CA ALA A 262 8.03 -21.78 -1.09
C ALA A 262 8.39 -21.10 -2.43
N HIS A 263 7.69 -20.01 -2.77
CA HIS A 263 7.83 -19.30 -4.05
C HIS A 263 8.33 -17.85 -3.90
N LEU A 264 9.02 -17.53 -2.79
CA LEU A 264 9.51 -16.17 -2.48
C LEU A 264 11.05 -16.09 -2.39
N PRO A 265 11.82 -16.51 -3.41
CA PRO A 265 13.28 -16.57 -3.32
C PRO A 265 13.97 -15.20 -3.28
N ARG A 266 13.29 -14.13 -3.73
CA ARG A 266 13.84 -12.77 -3.86
C ARG A 266 13.25 -11.75 -2.88
N ILE A 267 12.54 -12.21 -1.85
CA ILE A 267 11.93 -11.31 -0.88
C ILE A 267 12.99 -10.49 -0.12
N GLN A 268 12.88 -9.17 -0.22
CA GLN A 268 13.80 -8.20 0.39
C GLN A 268 13.19 -7.53 1.62
N ARG A 269 11.89 -7.23 1.55
CA ARG A 269 11.12 -6.58 2.61
C ARG A 269 9.85 -7.36 2.90
N LEU A 270 9.68 -7.74 4.16
CA LEU A 270 8.50 -8.44 4.66
C LEU A 270 7.89 -7.69 5.85
N GLU A 271 6.60 -7.38 5.75
CA GLU A 271 5.81 -6.79 6.82
C GLU A 271 4.66 -7.72 7.17
N ILE A 272 4.70 -8.30 8.37
CA ILE A 272 3.67 -9.18 8.92
C ILE A 272 2.84 -8.37 9.90
N GLN A 273 1.58 -8.16 9.57
CA GLN A 273 0.67 -7.30 10.33
C GLN A 273 -0.47 -8.10 10.97
N SER A 274 -1.13 -7.47 11.94
CA SER A 274 -2.31 -8.00 12.64
C SER A 274 -2.11 -9.44 13.17
N TYR A 275 -2.93 -10.41 12.77
CA TYR A 275 -2.87 -11.82 13.21
C TYR A 275 -2.12 -12.73 12.23
N PHE A 276 -1.45 -12.19 11.20
CA PHE A 276 -0.86 -13.02 10.17
C PHE A 276 0.32 -13.89 10.67
N LEU A 277 1.07 -13.42 11.67
CA LEU A 277 2.12 -14.24 12.31
C LEU A 277 1.52 -15.51 12.94
N LYS A 278 0.35 -15.39 13.57
CA LYS A 278 -0.38 -16.52 14.16
C LYS A 278 -0.84 -17.50 13.10
N TYR A 279 -1.29 -17.01 11.95
CA TYR A 279 -1.62 -17.85 10.80
C TYR A 279 -0.40 -18.61 10.28
N LEU A 280 0.78 -17.98 10.20
CA LEU A 280 2.02 -18.66 9.80
C LEU A 280 2.46 -19.73 10.81
N ALA A 281 2.14 -19.53 12.08
CA ALA A 281 2.46 -20.46 13.17
C ALA A 281 1.65 -21.78 13.10
N ILE A 282 0.63 -21.88 12.25
CA ILE A 282 -0.18 -23.08 12.08
C ILE A 282 0.62 -24.19 11.39
N GLY A 283 0.69 -25.35 12.05
CA GLY A 283 1.37 -26.56 11.57
C GLY A 283 2.71 -26.82 12.27
N THR A 284 3.49 -27.76 11.76
CA THR A 284 4.79 -28.10 12.36
C THR A 284 5.83 -27.03 12.04
N LEU A 285 6.26 -26.28 13.05
CA LEU A 285 7.29 -25.25 12.91
C LEU A 285 8.69 -25.88 12.79
N PRO A 286 9.44 -25.60 11.71
CA PRO A 286 10.83 -25.99 11.64
C PRO A 286 11.68 -25.05 12.49
N GLY A 287 12.83 -25.53 12.98
CA GLY A 287 13.79 -24.65 13.68
C GLY A 287 14.41 -23.56 12.78
N LYS A 288 14.41 -23.79 11.46
CA LYS A 288 14.84 -22.89 10.38
C LYS A 288 14.11 -23.26 9.08
N LEU A 289 13.83 -22.29 8.22
CA LEU A 289 13.27 -22.55 6.90
C LEU A 289 14.20 -23.45 6.06
N PRO A 290 13.67 -24.44 5.32
CA PRO A 290 14.45 -25.28 4.42
C PRO A 290 15.22 -24.49 3.35
N LYS A 291 14.60 -23.40 2.86
CA LYS A 291 15.22 -22.43 1.96
C LYS A 291 15.32 -21.08 2.68
N PRO A 292 16.52 -20.67 3.13
CA PRO A 292 16.71 -19.40 3.81
C PRO A 292 16.39 -18.20 2.90
N CYS A 293 15.90 -17.12 3.50
CA CYS A 293 15.64 -15.84 2.83
C CYS A 293 16.95 -15.06 2.68
N LEU A 294 17.74 -15.40 1.67
CA LEU A 294 19.13 -14.91 1.52
C LEU A 294 19.25 -13.40 1.28
N VAL A 295 18.19 -12.74 0.80
CA VAL A 295 18.20 -11.32 0.44
C VAL A 295 17.26 -10.46 1.30
N LEU A 296 16.57 -11.07 2.28
CA LEU A 296 15.68 -10.34 3.18
C LEU A 296 16.50 -9.41 4.07
N ASN A 297 16.32 -8.10 3.90
CA ASN A 297 17.07 -7.06 4.61
C ASN A 297 16.22 -6.27 5.61
N TYR A 298 14.89 -6.31 5.45
CA TYR A 298 13.92 -5.65 6.33
C TYR A 298 12.81 -6.63 6.72
N LEU A 299 12.54 -6.72 8.03
CA LEU A 299 11.46 -7.52 8.59
C LEU A 299 10.69 -6.70 9.62
N SER A 300 9.39 -6.51 9.41
CA SER A 300 8.48 -5.96 10.41
C SER A 300 7.48 -7.02 10.84
N ILE A 301 7.30 -7.20 12.15
CA ILE A 301 6.44 -8.25 12.70
C ILE A 301 5.52 -7.65 13.77
N ARG A 302 4.22 -7.86 13.60
CA ARG A 302 3.22 -7.70 14.67
C ARG A 302 3.01 -9.03 15.40
N ILE A 303 3.38 -9.06 16.68
CA ILE A 303 3.50 -10.30 17.47
C ILE A 303 2.75 -10.20 18.81
N SER A 304 2.15 -11.32 19.24
CA SER A 304 1.76 -11.53 20.63
C SER A 304 2.82 -12.30 21.40
N PHE A 305 3.35 -11.73 22.49
CA PHE A 305 4.29 -12.41 23.39
C PHE A 305 3.60 -13.35 24.41
N THR A 306 2.26 -13.44 24.36
CA THR A 306 1.47 -14.43 25.10
C THR A 306 1.18 -15.68 24.27
N ASP A 307 1.66 -15.76 23.02
CA ASP A 307 1.54 -16.93 22.17
C ASP A 307 2.94 -17.50 21.85
N SER A 308 3.25 -18.68 22.39
CA SER A 308 4.54 -19.33 22.17
C SER A 308 4.80 -19.67 20.71
N ASP A 309 3.75 -20.00 19.94
CA ASP A 309 3.89 -20.42 18.55
C ASP A 309 4.23 -19.20 17.67
N GLU A 310 3.65 -18.03 17.98
CA GLU A 310 4.05 -16.76 17.36
C GLU A 310 5.53 -16.41 17.63
N ILE A 311 5.98 -16.54 18.89
CA ILE A 311 7.38 -16.26 19.26
C ILE A 311 8.34 -17.21 18.53
N LEU A 312 8.04 -18.50 18.51
CA LEU A 312 8.86 -19.50 17.81
C LEU A 312 8.89 -19.27 16.29
N THR A 313 7.77 -18.83 15.72
CA THR A 313 7.69 -18.45 14.30
C THR A 313 8.58 -17.25 14.01
N ALA A 314 8.53 -16.20 14.83
CA ALA A 314 9.41 -15.04 14.69
C ALA A 314 10.89 -15.43 14.81
N VAL A 315 11.24 -16.29 15.78
CA VAL A 315 12.60 -16.85 15.93
C VAL A 315 13.03 -17.61 14.67
N CYS A 316 12.16 -18.46 14.11
CA CYS A 316 12.44 -19.20 12.88
C CYS A 316 12.73 -18.26 11.69
N LEU A 317 11.95 -17.18 11.55
CA LEU A 317 12.18 -16.15 10.52
C LEU A 317 13.54 -15.46 10.69
N LEU A 318 13.89 -15.06 11.90
CA LEU A 318 15.19 -14.44 12.21
C LEU A 318 16.35 -15.38 11.86
N ARG A 319 16.27 -16.65 12.25
CA ARG A 319 17.29 -17.68 11.94
C ARG A 319 17.42 -17.97 10.45
N SER A 320 16.37 -17.71 9.69
CA SER A 320 16.29 -17.97 8.25
C SER A 320 16.69 -16.77 7.39
N SER A 321 17.03 -15.63 8.00
CA SER A 321 17.25 -14.36 7.31
C SER A 321 18.67 -13.82 7.55
N PRO A 322 19.71 -14.44 6.95
CA PRO A 322 21.11 -14.09 7.23
C PRO A 322 21.52 -12.69 6.75
N ALA A 323 20.77 -12.08 5.83
CA ALA A 323 21.03 -10.73 5.31
C ALA A 323 20.25 -9.62 6.04
N LEU A 324 19.49 -9.96 7.09
CA LEU A 324 18.63 -9.03 7.79
C LEU A 324 19.43 -7.87 8.41
N GLN A 325 19.03 -6.63 8.10
CA GLN A 325 19.67 -5.41 8.59
C GLN A 325 18.74 -4.62 9.52
N GLU A 326 17.44 -4.66 9.27
CA GLU A 326 16.43 -3.91 10.00
C GLU A 326 15.31 -4.82 10.48
N LEU A 327 15.02 -4.75 11.78
CA LEU A 327 13.93 -5.48 12.42
C LEU A 327 13.01 -4.49 13.14
N GLU A 328 11.73 -4.50 12.80
CA GLU A 328 10.69 -3.79 13.53
C GLU A 328 9.74 -4.80 14.20
N ILE A 329 9.47 -4.60 15.49
CA ILE A 329 8.58 -5.42 16.29
C ILE A 329 7.48 -4.52 16.83
N LEU A 330 6.25 -4.89 16.55
CA LEU A 330 5.04 -4.24 17.03
C LEU A 330 4.32 -5.23 17.96
N VAL A 331 4.37 -4.98 19.27
CA VAL A 331 3.67 -5.83 20.23
C VAL A 331 2.17 -5.60 20.10
N ARG A 332 1.41 -6.68 19.91
CA ARG A 332 -0.05 -6.63 19.84
C ARG A 332 -0.60 -6.47 21.27
N PRO A 333 -1.51 -5.51 21.52
CA PRO A 333 -2.18 -5.41 22.81
C PRO A 333 -2.94 -6.72 23.12
N GLU A 334 -2.97 -7.11 24.38
CA GLU A 334 -3.64 -8.35 24.80
C GLU A 334 -5.17 -8.21 24.64
N ASP A 335 -5.79 -9.11 23.88
CA ASP A 335 -7.22 -9.39 24.00
C ASP A 335 -7.41 -10.24 25.25
N THR A 336 -8.28 -9.80 26.15
CA THR A 336 -8.50 -10.31 27.53
C THR A 336 -8.91 -11.80 27.66
N THR A 337 -8.87 -12.61 26.60
CA THR A 337 -9.54 -13.92 26.56
C THR A 337 -8.65 -15.15 26.70
N CYS A 338 -7.31 -15.05 26.69
CA CYS A 338 -6.43 -16.21 26.87
C CYS A 338 -5.14 -15.87 27.62
N ALA A 339 -5.25 -15.43 28.88
CA ALA A 339 -4.10 -15.27 29.77
C ALA A 339 -3.60 -16.65 30.27
N GLY A 340 -2.87 -17.36 29.41
CA GLY A 340 -2.00 -18.45 29.83
C GLY A 340 -0.62 -17.88 30.16
N THR A 341 -0.05 -18.19 31.33
CA THR A 341 1.33 -17.85 31.63
C THR A 341 2.26 -18.63 30.70
N VAL A 342 2.75 -17.98 29.64
CA VAL A 342 3.70 -18.63 28.72
C VAL A 342 5.06 -18.71 29.40
N ASN A 343 5.48 -19.92 29.75
CA ASN A 343 6.85 -20.21 30.11
C ASN A 343 7.70 -20.34 28.84
N PHE A 344 7.97 -19.20 28.19
CA PHE A 344 8.95 -19.15 27.11
C PHE A 344 10.35 -19.16 27.73
N GLN A 345 11.03 -20.30 27.63
CA GLN A 345 12.46 -20.42 27.87
C GLN A 345 13.11 -20.76 26.54
N LEU A 346 13.96 -19.86 26.06
CA LEU A 346 14.83 -20.18 24.93
C LEU A 346 15.79 -21.26 25.38
N ASP A 347 15.85 -22.34 24.59
CA ASP A 347 16.90 -23.33 24.70
C ASP A 347 18.25 -22.61 24.53
N ASP A 348 19.20 -22.82 25.44
CA ASP A 348 20.51 -22.12 25.49
C ASP A 348 21.34 -22.34 24.20
N ASN A 349 20.87 -23.21 23.31
CA ASN A 349 21.48 -23.59 22.04
C ASN A 349 21.18 -22.63 20.87
N TRP A 350 21.14 -21.31 21.13
CA TRP A 350 21.10 -20.29 20.08
C TRP A 350 22.43 -20.27 19.30
N ASN A 351 22.57 -21.13 18.29
CA ASN A 351 23.81 -21.27 17.51
C ASN A 351 23.84 -20.47 16.20
N GLY A 352 22.96 -19.47 16.01
CA GLY A 352 22.90 -18.70 14.76
C GLY A 352 22.99 -17.19 15.01
N PRO A 353 24.15 -16.54 14.86
CA PRO A 353 24.24 -15.08 14.97
C PRO A 353 23.40 -14.42 13.87
N ILE A 354 22.57 -13.43 14.24
CA ILE A 354 21.91 -12.50 13.31
C ILE A 354 22.96 -11.44 12.93
N ALA A 355 24.02 -11.90 12.27
CA ALA A 355 25.29 -11.19 12.20
C ALA A 355 25.21 -9.83 11.52
N ARG A 356 24.21 -9.61 10.65
CA ARG A 356 24.06 -8.38 9.85
C ARG A 356 23.02 -7.40 10.39
N LEU A 357 22.32 -7.74 11.48
CA LEU A 357 21.29 -6.89 12.06
C LEU A 357 21.93 -5.63 12.64
N ARG A 358 21.50 -4.46 12.15
CA ARG A 358 22.04 -3.14 12.53
C ARG A 358 21.04 -2.31 13.30
N ARG A 359 19.77 -2.35 12.90
CA ARG A 359 18.70 -1.55 13.50
C ARG A 359 17.59 -2.45 14.01
N VAL A 360 17.22 -2.25 15.26
CA VAL A 360 16.05 -2.88 15.88
C VAL A 360 15.14 -1.79 16.41
N LYS A 361 13.84 -1.87 16.12
CA LYS A 361 12.82 -1.02 16.71
C LYS A 361 11.73 -1.90 17.33
N ILE A 362 11.41 -1.68 18.59
CA ILE A 362 10.41 -2.46 19.33
C ILE A 362 9.42 -1.47 19.93
N ASN A 363 8.15 -1.59 19.57
CA ASN A 363 7.09 -0.71 20.06
C ASN A 363 6.02 -1.50 20.80
N GLY A 364 5.54 -0.95 21.91
CA GLY A 364 4.41 -1.48 22.68
C GLY A 364 4.77 -2.54 23.71
N ILE A 365 6.01 -2.58 24.21
CA ILE A 365 6.38 -3.56 25.25
C ILE A 365 5.79 -3.21 26.62
N SER A 366 5.45 -4.23 27.38
CA SER A 366 4.88 -4.14 28.73
C SER A 366 5.89 -4.55 29.82
N GLY A 367 7.01 -5.19 29.44
CA GLY A 367 8.05 -5.66 30.35
C GLY A 367 7.86 -7.10 30.83
N THR A 368 7.02 -7.88 30.15
CA THR A 368 6.80 -9.29 30.47
C THR A 368 8.07 -10.11 30.25
N LYS A 369 8.17 -11.27 30.94
CA LYS A 369 9.34 -12.14 30.82
C LYS A 369 9.63 -12.59 29.37
N PRO A 370 8.63 -13.01 28.55
CA PRO A 370 8.88 -13.41 27.17
C PRO A 370 9.40 -12.26 26.28
N GLU A 371 8.86 -11.04 26.44
CA GLU A 371 9.35 -9.85 25.73
C GLU A 371 10.83 -9.60 26.05
N LEU A 372 11.18 -9.61 27.32
CA LEU A 372 12.52 -9.31 27.79
C LEU A 372 13.54 -10.38 27.39
N GLU A 373 13.16 -11.66 27.44
CA GLU A 373 14.01 -12.75 26.93
C GLU A 373 14.21 -12.66 25.41
N PHE A 374 13.19 -12.24 24.66
CA PHE A 374 13.33 -12.00 23.22
C PHE A 374 14.29 -10.85 22.93
N ILE A 375 14.20 -9.74 23.68
CA ILE A 375 15.16 -8.63 23.56
C ILE A 375 16.58 -9.09 23.92
N ARG A 376 16.72 -9.86 24.99
CA ARG A 376 18.00 -10.44 25.41
C ARG A 376 18.60 -11.31 24.30
N LEU A 377 17.79 -12.15 23.65
CA LEU A 377 18.20 -12.94 22.48
C LEU A 377 18.74 -12.05 21.36
N LEU A 378 18.04 -10.97 21.01
CA LEU A 378 18.49 -10.05 19.96
C LEU A 378 19.82 -9.40 20.32
N LEU A 379 20.00 -8.95 21.57
CA LEU A 379 21.24 -8.32 22.03
C LEU A 379 22.44 -9.29 22.04
N LEU A 380 22.22 -10.54 22.42
CA LEU A 380 23.24 -11.59 22.43
C LEU A 380 23.53 -12.13 21.02
N GLY A 381 22.54 -12.15 20.13
CA GLY A 381 22.64 -12.73 18.80
C GLY A 381 23.14 -11.77 17.71
N SER A 382 23.27 -10.47 17.99
CA SER A 382 23.49 -9.43 16.96
C SER A 382 24.82 -8.67 17.16
N PRO A 383 25.96 -9.21 16.72
CA PRO A 383 27.27 -8.57 16.90
C PRO A 383 27.46 -7.27 16.11
N SER A 384 26.71 -7.04 15.02
CA SER A 384 26.76 -5.80 14.22
C SER A 384 25.68 -4.79 14.57
N LEU A 385 24.99 -4.96 15.70
CA LEU A 385 23.91 -4.07 16.10
C LEU A 385 24.45 -2.66 16.37
N GLU A 386 23.91 -1.67 15.68
CA GLU A 386 24.27 -0.25 15.83
C GLU A 386 23.27 0.45 16.74
N LYS A 387 21.98 0.18 16.56
CA LYS A 387 20.90 0.89 17.26
C LYS A 387 19.73 -0.03 17.59
N MET A 388 19.30 -0.02 18.85
CA MET A 388 18.06 -0.62 19.31
C MET A 388 17.17 0.45 19.95
N THR A 389 16.00 0.68 19.39
CA THR A 389 15.00 1.59 19.93
C THR A 389 13.88 0.80 20.57
N VAL A 390 13.57 1.12 21.82
CA VAL A 390 12.54 0.44 22.61
C VAL A 390 11.53 1.47 23.10
N LYS A 391 10.27 1.29 22.72
CA LYS A 391 9.14 2.14 23.11
C LYS A 391 8.13 1.32 23.93
N PRO A 392 7.85 1.69 25.20
CA PRO A 392 6.88 0.98 26.02
C PRO A 392 5.43 1.21 25.57
N ALA A 393 4.54 0.33 26.01
CA ALA A 393 3.09 0.50 25.82
C ALA A 393 2.48 1.58 26.73
N SER A 394 3.06 1.79 27.92
CA SER A 394 2.57 2.75 28.91
C SER A 394 3.71 3.34 29.75
N VAL A 395 3.43 4.45 30.42
CA VAL A 395 4.39 5.16 31.28
C VAL A 395 4.77 4.34 32.52
N THR A 396 3.86 3.50 33.01
CA THR A 396 3.96 2.86 34.33
C THR A 396 5.04 1.78 34.42
N CYS A 397 5.32 1.07 33.33
CA CYS A 397 6.25 -0.06 33.33
C CYS A 397 7.67 0.31 32.89
N GLY A 398 7.93 1.60 32.60
CA GLY A 398 9.09 1.95 31.79
C GLY A 398 10.45 1.79 32.48
N TRP A 399 10.53 2.17 33.76
CA TRP A 399 11.81 2.17 34.49
C TRP A 399 12.35 0.77 34.77
N GLU A 400 11.49 -0.21 35.04
CA GLU A 400 11.92 -1.59 35.29
C GLU A 400 12.48 -2.26 34.03
N ILE A 401 11.87 -1.97 32.88
CA ILE A 401 12.35 -2.41 31.57
C ILE A 401 13.75 -1.84 31.34
N VAL A 402 13.93 -0.52 31.51
CA VAL A 402 15.23 0.15 31.34
C VAL A 402 16.31 -0.50 32.21
N LYS A 403 16.04 -0.74 33.50
CA LYS A 403 16.99 -1.42 34.40
C LYS A 403 17.44 -2.77 33.86
N LYS A 404 16.51 -3.61 33.40
CA LYS A 404 16.83 -4.94 32.88
C LYS A 404 17.61 -4.87 31.56
N LEU A 405 17.24 -3.96 30.66
CA LEU A 405 17.95 -3.74 29.40
C LEU A 405 19.41 -3.32 29.60
N LEU A 406 19.69 -2.51 30.62
CA LEU A 406 21.06 -2.10 30.98
C LEU A 406 21.91 -3.24 31.54
N GLN A 407 21.29 -4.27 32.13
CA GLN A 407 21.98 -5.44 32.70
C GLN A 407 22.32 -6.51 31.65
N TYR A 408 21.68 -6.49 30.49
CA TYR A 408 21.93 -7.51 29.47
C TYR A 408 23.29 -7.34 28.80
N ARG A 409 24.00 -8.47 28.69
CA ARG A 409 25.20 -8.58 27.86
C ARG A 409 24.81 -8.35 26.39
N ARG A 410 25.71 -7.71 25.66
CA ARG A 410 25.54 -7.37 24.24
C ARG A 410 26.67 -8.00 23.46
N ALA A 411 26.36 -8.57 22.30
CA ALA A 411 27.39 -9.03 21.37
C ALA A 411 28.07 -7.86 20.64
N SER A 412 27.31 -6.79 20.35
CA SER A 412 27.84 -5.55 19.80
C SER A 412 28.29 -4.61 20.90
N VAL A 413 29.54 -4.16 20.82
CA VAL A 413 30.11 -3.11 21.70
C VAL A 413 29.69 -1.70 21.29
N HIS A 414 29.18 -1.53 20.07
CA HIS A 414 28.77 -0.23 19.51
C HIS A 414 27.26 0.00 19.58
N ALA A 415 26.48 -0.98 20.06
CA ALA A 415 25.03 -0.90 20.10
C ALA A 415 24.55 0.19 21.07
N GLU A 416 23.92 1.23 20.52
CA GLU A 416 23.16 2.23 21.26
C GLU A 416 21.76 1.68 21.57
N ILE A 417 21.35 1.73 22.85
CA ILE A 417 19.98 1.41 23.26
C ILE A 417 19.27 2.72 23.58
N ILE A 418 18.30 3.09 22.75
CA ILE A 418 17.47 4.28 22.93
C ILE A 418 16.13 3.85 23.48
N TYR A 419 15.80 4.36 24.66
CA TYR A 419 14.48 4.22 25.25
C TYR A 419 13.64 5.45 24.93
N LEU A 420 12.46 5.26 24.34
CA LEU A 420 11.54 6.34 24.00
C LEU A 420 10.42 6.44 25.02
N ASP A 421 9.89 7.65 25.19
CA ASP A 421 8.64 7.86 25.90
C ASP A 421 7.45 7.23 25.12
N PRO A 422 6.43 6.70 25.82
CA PRO A 422 5.27 6.03 25.24
C PRO A 422 4.41 6.88 24.29
#